data_AF-A0A8H9MDE3-F1
#
_entry.id   AF-A0A8H9MDE3-F1
#
_cell.length_a   1.000
_cell.length_b   1.000
_cell.length_c   1.000
_cell.angle_alpha   90.00
_cell.angle_beta   90.00
_cell.angle_gamma   90.00
#
_symmetry.space_group_name_H-M   'P 1'
#
loop_
_entity.id
_entity.type
_entity.pdbx_description
1 polymer ?
#
loop_
_entity_poly.entity_id
_entity_poly.type
_entity_poly.pdbx_seq_one_letter_code
_entity_poly.pdbx_strand_id
1 'polypeptide(L)'
;MTAWQDVEKAVPEFAARVRALFDARKHKTIATVRADGAPRISGIEANFEDGDLVFGSMPDARKGADLRRDPRFALHSATVDPVEGAEAQWPGEAKISGRATAAPGGDVFHADITEVVHTHLDEKATRLVVEWWTPARGLQRVERE
;
A
#
# COMPACT_ATOMS: atom_id res chain seq x y z
N MET A 1 13.42 -8.44 -6.14
CA MET A 1 12.89 -7.25 -5.48
C MET A 1 12.13 -6.47 -6.51
N THR A 2 10.86 -6.19 -6.26
CA THR A 2 10.03 -5.32 -7.11
C THR A 2 9.91 -3.97 -6.42
N ALA A 3 10.56 -2.97 -7.01
CA ALA A 3 10.48 -1.60 -6.55
C ALA A 3 9.21 -0.92 -7.07
N TRP A 4 8.88 0.27 -6.57
CA TRP A 4 7.72 1.02 -7.05
C TRP A 4 7.84 1.42 -8.53
N GLN A 5 9.04 1.79 -8.99
CA GLN A 5 9.32 2.11 -10.38
C GLN A 5 9.02 0.96 -11.35
N ASP A 6 9.05 -0.29 -10.88
CA ASP A 6 8.72 -1.45 -11.71
C ASP A 6 7.21 -1.52 -11.93
N VAL A 7 6.41 -1.16 -10.92
CA VAL A 7 4.96 -0.99 -11.03
C VAL A 7 4.62 0.18 -11.95
N GLU A 8 5.30 1.32 -11.79
CA GLU A 8 5.10 2.51 -12.65
C GLU A 8 5.41 2.20 -14.12
N LYS A 9 6.48 1.45 -14.40
CA LYS A 9 6.83 1.03 -15.78
C LYS A 9 5.82 0.03 -16.34
N ALA A 10 5.33 -0.89 -15.52
CA ALA A 10 4.42 -1.94 -15.98
C ALA A 10 2.99 -1.43 -16.22
N VAL A 11 2.48 -0.56 -15.33
CA VAL A 11 1.07 -0.15 -15.28
C VAL A 11 0.93 1.33 -14.85
N PRO A 12 1.40 2.29 -15.68
CA PRO A 12 1.62 3.68 -15.27
C PRO A 12 0.35 4.39 -14.76
N GLU A 13 -0.80 4.19 -15.42
CA GLU A 13 -2.06 4.83 -15.02
C GLU A 13 -2.60 4.28 -13.69
N PHE A 14 -2.48 2.98 -13.46
CA PHE A 14 -2.84 2.33 -12.20
C PHE A 14 -1.90 2.78 -11.07
N ALA A 15 -0.59 2.80 -11.33
CA ALA A 15 0.40 3.28 -10.39
C ALA A 15 0.15 4.73 -9.98
N ALA A 16 -0.17 5.62 -10.93
CA ALA A 16 -0.49 7.02 -10.65
C ALA A 16 -1.70 7.18 -9.71
N ARG A 17 -2.78 6.41 -9.93
CA ARG A 17 -3.97 6.42 -9.05
C ARG A 17 -3.65 5.94 -7.63
N VAL A 18 -2.89 4.84 -7.52
CA VAL A 18 -2.46 4.31 -6.22
C VAL A 18 -1.57 5.31 -5.48
N ARG A 19 -0.58 5.90 -6.16
CA ARG A 19 0.29 6.92 -5.57
C ARG A 19 -0.51 8.12 -5.08
N ALA A 20 -1.46 8.62 -5.87
CA ALA A 20 -2.31 9.74 -5.47
C ALA A 20 -3.07 9.45 -4.16
N LEU A 21 -3.57 8.22 -3.96
CA LEU A 21 -4.24 7.80 -2.72
C LEU A 21 -3.30 7.77 -1.51
N PHE A 22 -2.05 7.33 -1.71
CA PHE A 22 -1.03 7.31 -0.67
C PHE A 22 -0.51 8.71 -0.31
N ASP A 23 -0.43 9.62 -1.28
CA ASP A 23 0.03 10.99 -1.11
C ASP A 23 -1.08 11.92 -0.56
N ALA A 24 -2.36 11.56 -0.72
CA ALA A 24 -3.50 12.37 -0.30
C ALA A 24 -3.50 12.70 1.20
N ARG A 25 -2.91 11.83 2.04
CA ARG A 25 -2.83 12.01 3.50
C ARG A 25 -1.48 11.56 4.04
N LYS A 26 -1.00 12.27 5.05
CA LYS A 26 0.29 11.99 5.69
C LYS A 26 0.36 10.60 6.34
N HIS A 27 -0.67 10.22 7.08
CA HIS A 27 -0.70 8.98 7.86
C HIS A 27 -1.40 7.84 7.12
N LYS A 28 -0.81 6.65 7.26
CA LYS A 28 -1.25 5.38 6.69
C LYS A 28 -1.35 4.34 7.79
N THR A 29 -1.93 3.18 7.49
CA THR A 29 -1.93 2.04 8.41
C THR A 29 -1.05 0.93 7.86
N ILE A 30 -0.15 0.39 8.67
CA ILE A 30 0.67 -0.78 8.34
C ILE A 30 0.32 -1.95 9.24
N ALA A 31 0.18 -3.13 8.65
CA ALA A 31 0.11 -4.42 9.33
C ALA A 31 1.47 -5.13 9.26
N THR A 32 1.89 -5.71 10.38
CA THR A 32 3.14 -6.48 10.55
C THR A 32 2.86 -7.74 11.37
N VAL A 33 3.75 -8.73 11.31
CA VAL A 33 3.58 -10.01 12.02
C VAL A 33 4.40 -10.00 13.30
N ARG A 34 3.75 -10.21 14.46
CA ARG A 34 4.39 -10.26 15.79
C ARG A 34 5.15 -11.58 16.02
N ALA A 35 5.95 -11.64 17.09
CA ALA A 35 6.76 -12.82 17.42
C ALA A 35 5.91 -14.05 17.78
N ASP A 36 4.70 -13.81 18.30
CA ASP A 36 3.67 -14.81 18.57
C ASP A 36 2.82 -15.13 17.32
N GLY A 37 3.16 -14.57 16.15
CA GLY A 37 2.43 -14.76 14.89
C GLY A 37 1.18 -13.90 14.74
N ALA A 38 0.74 -13.18 15.78
CA ALA A 38 -0.44 -12.33 15.69
C ALA A 38 -0.20 -11.08 14.82
N PRO A 39 -1.21 -10.55 14.11
CA PRO A 39 -1.06 -9.30 13.38
C PRO A 39 -0.93 -8.11 14.33
N ARG A 40 -0.13 -7.12 13.95
CA ARG A 40 -0.04 -5.80 14.58
C ARG A 40 -0.35 -4.72 13.56
N ILE A 41 -1.28 -3.83 13.89
CA ILE A 41 -1.52 -2.59 13.15
C ILE A 41 -0.80 -1.40 13.80
N SER A 42 -0.42 -0.41 13.00
CA SER A 42 0.20 0.82 13.45
C SER A 42 -0.05 1.96 12.47
N GLY A 43 -0.12 3.19 12.96
CA GLY A 43 0.10 4.37 12.13
C GLY A 43 1.54 4.40 11.60
N ILE A 44 1.70 4.87 10.36
CA ILE A 44 3.00 5.02 9.68
C ILE A 44 2.95 6.19 8.69
N GLU A 45 4.12 6.73 8.37
CA GLU A 45 4.36 7.55 7.18
C GLU A 45 5.11 6.69 6.15
N ALA A 46 4.73 6.82 4.89
CA ALA A 46 5.35 6.13 3.77
C ALA A 46 5.41 7.11 2.59
N ASN A 47 6.51 7.04 1.84
CA ASN A 47 6.84 7.94 0.74
C ASN A 47 7.27 7.13 -0.49
N PHE A 48 7.06 7.71 -1.67
CA PHE A 48 7.65 7.22 -2.91
C PHE A 48 8.85 8.10 -3.27
N GLU A 49 10.06 7.55 -3.12
CA GLU A 49 11.33 8.28 -3.25
C GLU A 49 12.28 7.47 -4.15
N ASP A 50 12.90 8.12 -5.14
CA ASP A 50 13.86 7.50 -6.06
C ASP A 50 13.40 6.19 -6.73
N GLY A 51 12.09 6.04 -6.95
CA GLY A 51 11.50 4.85 -7.56
C GLY A 51 11.21 3.71 -6.57
N ASP A 52 11.38 3.93 -5.27
CA ASP A 52 11.04 2.97 -4.21
C ASP A 52 9.82 3.43 -3.40
N LEU A 53 9.11 2.47 -2.83
CA LEU A 53 8.23 2.72 -1.68
C LEU A 53 9.05 2.53 -0.41
N VAL A 54 9.22 3.61 0.34
CA VAL A 54 9.97 3.62 1.60
C VAL A 54 9.08 3.99 2.78
N PHE A 55 9.37 3.42 3.94
CA PHE A 55 8.74 3.83 5.19
C PHE A 55 9.73 3.75 6.34
N GLY A 56 9.70 4.81 7.16
CA GLY A 56 10.55 4.94 8.33
C GLY A 56 9.88 4.38 9.59
N SER A 57 10.71 3.91 10.51
CA SER A 57 10.32 3.60 11.87
C SER A 57 11.17 4.45 12.80
N MET A 58 10.53 5.09 13.79
CA MET A 58 11.28 5.64 14.92
C MET A 58 12.16 4.53 15.52
N PRO A 59 13.36 4.86 16.03
CA PRO A 59 14.19 3.92 16.78
C PRO A 59 13.35 3.20 17.85
N ASP A 60 13.61 1.91 18.03
CA ASP A 60 12.92 1.03 18.99
C ASP A 60 11.40 0.83 18.80
N ALA A 61 10.78 1.37 17.74
CA ALA A 61 9.35 1.14 17.54
C ALA A 61 9.07 -0.35 17.25
N ARG A 62 8.00 -0.86 17.88
CA ARG A 62 7.65 -2.29 17.84
C ARG A 62 7.41 -2.85 16.44
N LYS A 63 6.92 -2.03 15.51
CA LYS A 63 6.73 -2.41 14.10
C LYS A 63 8.07 -2.62 13.36
N GLY A 64 9.10 -1.83 13.65
CA GLY A 64 10.43 -2.03 13.09
C GLY A 64 11.07 -3.32 13.61
N ALA A 65 10.88 -3.61 14.90
CA ALA A 65 11.30 -4.89 15.48
C ALA A 65 10.53 -6.09 14.89
N ASP A 66 9.27 -5.92 14.51
CA ASP A 66 8.53 -6.95 13.78
C ASP A 66 9.12 -7.17 12.39
N LEU A 67 9.29 -6.12 11.59
CA LEU A 67 9.81 -6.20 10.22
C LEU A 67 11.21 -6.81 10.14
N ARG A 68 12.08 -6.52 11.12
CA ARG A 68 13.42 -7.13 11.19
C ARG A 68 13.37 -8.63 11.47
N ARG A 69 12.34 -9.12 12.18
CA ARG A 69 12.15 -10.55 12.48
C ARG A 69 11.40 -11.26 11.37
N ASP A 70 10.31 -10.66 10.90
CA ASP A 70 9.45 -11.15 9.83
C ASP A 70 9.17 -9.97 8.87
N PRO A 71 9.74 -9.97 7.66
CA PRO A 71 9.70 -8.81 6.79
C PRO A 71 8.33 -8.58 6.16
N ARG A 72 7.35 -9.45 6.36
CA ARG A 72 6.04 -9.32 5.73
C ARG A 72 5.29 -8.10 6.26
N PHE A 73 4.75 -7.31 5.34
CA PHE A 73 3.89 -6.18 5.65
C PHE A 73 2.70 -6.09 4.71
N ALA A 74 1.66 -5.39 5.17
CA ALA A 74 0.62 -4.83 4.32
C ALA A 74 0.40 -3.38 4.72
N LEU A 75 0.39 -2.47 3.76
CA LEU A 75 0.20 -1.05 3.93
C LEU A 75 -1.13 -0.64 3.31
N HIS A 76 -1.89 0.19 4.00
CA HIS A 76 -3.18 0.72 3.55
C HIS A 76 -3.10 2.25 3.53
N SER A 77 -3.55 2.87 2.43
CA SER A 77 -3.67 4.33 2.30
C SER A 77 -4.62 4.89 3.36
N ALA A 78 -4.71 6.22 3.51
CA ALA A 78 -5.81 6.76 4.31
C ALA A 78 -7.16 6.45 3.64
N THR A 79 -8.16 6.09 4.43
CA THR A 79 -9.55 6.00 3.99
C THR A 79 -10.18 7.39 4.04
N VAL A 80 -10.97 7.70 3.02
CA VAL A 80 -11.86 8.86 3.01
C VAL A 80 -13.27 8.34 2.80
N ASP A 81 -14.25 8.91 3.48
CA ASP A 81 -15.64 8.52 3.25
C ASP A 81 -16.13 9.09 1.91
N PRO A 82 -16.98 8.35 1.18
CA PRO A 82 -17.70 8.93 0.04
C PRO A 82 -18.59 10.09 0.52
N VAL A 83 -18.73 11.11 -0.32
CA VAL A 83 -19.69 12.18 -0.07
C VAL A 83 -21.07 11.71 -0.49
N GLU A 84 -22.07 11.86 0.38
CA GLU A 84 -23.46 11.48 0.11
C GLU A 84 -23.98 12.18 -1.16
N GLY A 85 -24.53 11.40 -2.08
CA GLY A 85 -25.01 11.87 -3.39
C GLY A 85 -23.90 12.14 -4.43
N ALA A 86 -22.64 11.89 -4.07
CA ALA A 86 -21.47 12.02 -4.93
C ALA A 86 -20.52 10.81 -4.77
N GLU A 87 -21.07 9.63 -4.49
CA GLU A 87 -20.34 8.40 -4.22
C GLU A 87 -19.41 8.01 -5.38
N ALA A 88 -19.81 8.30 -6.62
CA ALA A 88 -19.00 8.03 -7.82
C ALA A 88 -17.69 8.84 -7.86
N GLN A 89 -17.58 9.91 -7.06
CA GLN A 89 -16.36 10.71 -6.94
C GLN A 89 -15.41 10.16 -5.87
N TRP A 90 -15.80 9.11 -5.14
CA TRP A 90 -14.95 8.49 -4.14
C TRP A 90 -13.71 7.90 -4.82
N PRO A 91 -12.50 8.39 -4.48
CA PRO A 91 -11.28 7.94 -5.15
C PRO A 91 -10.89 6.51 -4.78
N GLY A 92 -11.54 5.93 -3.76
CA GLY A 92 -11.27 4.58 -3.28
C GLY A 92 -10.22 4.52 -2.19
N GLU A 93 -9.64 3.34 -2.03
CA GLU A 93 -8.50 3.05 -1.16
C GLU A 93 -7.47 2.16 -1.86
N ALA A 94 -6.22 2.29 -1.48
CA ALA A 94 -5.14 1.49 -2.02
C ALA A 94 -4.37 0.74 -0.93
N LYS A 95 -3.94 -0.48 -1.28
CA LYS A 95 -3.09 -1.32 -0.43
C LYS A 95 -1.85 -1.75 -1.19
N ILE A 96 -0.73 -1.81 -0.48
CA ILE A 96 0.53 -2.36 -1.00
C ILE A 96 1.05 -3.38 0.00
N SER A 97 1.30 -4.60 -0.45
CA SER A 97 1.81 -5.69 0.39
C SER A 97 3.13 -6.20 -0.15
N GLY A 98 3.99 -6.68 0.74
CA GLY A 98 5.32 -7.13 0.33
C GLY A 98 6.21 -7.53 1.49
N ARG A 99 7.51 -7.45 1.23
CA ARG A 99 8.56 -7.69 2.22
C ARG A 99 9.37 -6.41 2.43
N ALA A 100 9.66 -6.06 3.67
CA ALA A 100 10.48 -4.91 4.01
C ALA A 100 11.96 -5.31 4.09
N THR A 101 12.82 -4.54 3.43
CA THR A 101 14.28 -4.67 3.56
C THR A 101 14.81 -3.44 4.28
N ALA A 102 15.50 -3.63 5.41
CA ALA A 102 16.06 -2.52 6.17
C ALA A 102 17.26 -1.89 5.43
N ALA A 103 17.25 -0.57 5.31
CA ALA A 103 18.40 0.20 4.84
C ALA A 103 19.53 0.18 5.89
N PRO A 104 20.77 0.52 5.50
CA PRO A 104 21.86 0.75 6.45
C PRO A 104 21.43 1.77 7.53
N GLY A 105 21.63 1.43 8.80
CA GLY A 105 21.13 2.22 9.94
C GLY A 105 19.81 1.71 10.54
N GLY A 106 19.04 0.89 9.82
CA GLY A 106 17.98 0.04 10.39
C GLY A 106 16.63 0.70 10.68
N ASP A 107 16.51 2.01 10.46
CA ASP A 107 15.32 2.81 10.75
C ASP A 107 14.48 3.14 9.51
N VAL A 108 14.98 2.86 8.31
CA VAL A 108 14.26 3.00 7.03
C VAL A 108 14.13 1.63 6.38
N PHE A 109 12.97 1.35 5.79
CA PHE A 109 12.70 0.11 5.08
C PHE A 109 12.27 0.40 3.63
N HIS A 110 12.84 -0.36 2.69
CA HIS A 110 12.41 -0.40 1.29
C HIS A 110 11.47 -1.58 1.08
N ALA A 111 10.40 -1.36 0.32
CA ALA A 111 9.44 -2.40 -0.01
C ALA A 111 9.90 -3.24 -1.21
N ASP A 112 9.98 -4.55 -1.01
CA ASP A 112 9.88 -5.55 -2.07
C ASP A 112 8.40 -5.89 -2.30
N ILE A 113 7.79 -5.26 -3.31
CA ILE A 113 6.35 -5.27 -3.55
C ILE A 113 5.90 -6.60 -4.16
N THR A 114 4.96 -7.28 -3.51
CA THR A 114 4.37 -8.51 -4.04
C THR A 114 2.97 -8.29 -4.61
N GLU A 115 2.25 -7.26 -4.13
CA GLU A 115 0.90 -6.96 -4.56
C GLU A 115 0.58 -5.47 -4.35
N VAL A 116 -0.14 -4.88 -5.31
CA VAL A 116 -0.73 -3.55 -5.23
C VAL A 116 -2.22 -3.67 -5.55
N VAL A 117 -3.09 -3.11 -4.72
CA VAL A 117 -4.55 -3.17 -4.88
C VAL A 117 -5.13 -1.76 -4.85
N HIS A 118 -6.06 -1.47 -5.74
CA HIS A 118 -6.93 -0.29 -5.71
C HIS A 118 -8.39 -0.76 -5.69
N THR A 119 -9.11 -0.39 -4.64
CA THR A 119 -10.56 -0.61 -4.54
C THR A 119 -11.26 0.73 -4.73
N HIS A 120 -12.19 0.80 -5.67
CA HIS A 120 -12.99 2.01 -5.93
C HIS A 120 -14.41 1.65 -6.40
N LEU A 121 -15.23 2.65 -6.69
CA LEU A 121 -16.55 2.45 -7.29
C LEU A 121 -16.49 2.65 -8.82
N ASP A 122 -17.38 1.99 -9.54
CA ASP A 122 -17.59 2.30 -10.96
C ASP A 122 -18.19 3.70 -11.15
N GLU A 123 -18.22 4.18 -12.40
CA GLU A 123 -18.67 5.55 -12.72
C GLU A 123 -20.10 5.88 -12.24
N LYS A 124 -20.93 4.85 -12.03
CA LYS A 124 -22.31 4.99 -11.58
C LYS A 124 -22.47 4.78 -10.07
N ALA A 125 -21.40 4.47 -9.34
CA ALA A 125 -21.43 4.08 -7.93
C ALA A 125 -22.41 2.92 -7.63
N THR A 126 -22.51 1.99 -8.57
CA THR A 126 -23.37 0.80 -8.46
C THR A 126 -22.58 -0.48 -8.18
N ARG A 127 -21.27 -0.48 -8.39
CA ARG A 127 -20.40 -1.65 -8.24
C ARG A 127 -19.10 -1.30 -7.56
N LEU A 128 -18.60 -2.24 -6.76
CA LEU A 128 -17.24 -2.21 -6.25
C LEU A 128 -16.29 -2.76 -7.31
N VAL A 129 -15.34 -1.93 -7.74
CA VAL A 129 -14.25 -2.30 -8.64
C VAL A 129 -13.02 -2.58 -7.80
N VAL A 130 -12.41 -3.75 -8.00
CA VAL A 130 -11.13 -4.11 -7.38
C VAL A 130 -10.15 -4.40 -8.50
N GLU A 131 -9.11 -3.57 -8.57
CA GLU A 131 -7.98 -3.73 -9.47
C GLU A 131 -6.77 -4.13 -8.65
N TRP A 132 -6.00 -5.12 -9.10
CA TRP A 132 -4.78 -5.51 -8.42
C TRP A 132 -3.69 -5.92 -9.40
N TRP A 133 -2.45 -5.62 -9.03
CA TRP A 133 -1.28 -5.95 -9.79
C TRP A 133 -0.34 -6.84 -8.96
N THR A 134 0.24 -7.83 -9.61
CA THR A 134 1.35 -8.63 -9.05
C THR A 134 2.45 -8.78 -10.10
N PRO A 135 3.72 -8.95 -9.70
CA PRO A 135 4.82 -9.18 -10.65
C PRO A 135 4.58 -10.41 -11.55
N ALA A 136 3.88 -11.43 -11.04
CA ALA A 136 3.67 -12.69 -11.74
C ALA A 136 2.47 -12.68 -12.71
N ARG A 137 1.43 -11.87 -12.44
CA ARG A 137 0.17 -11.90 -13.20
C ARG A 137 -0.18 -10.60 -13.91
N GLY A 138 0.60 -9.54 -13.70
CA GLY A 138 0.27 -8.21 -14.19
C GLY A 138 -1.00 -7.67 -13.53
N LEU A 139 -1.64 -6.70 -14.20
CA LEU A 139 -2.88 -6.07 -13.73
C LEU A 139 -4.08 -6.96 -14.00
N GLN A 140 -4.91 -7.10 -12.99
CA GLN A 140 -6.15 -7.86 -12.99
C GLN A 140 -7.26 -6.98 -12.42
N ARG A 141 -8.50 -7.28 -12.79
CA ARG A 141 -9.68 -6.50 -12.39
C ARG A 141 -10.87 -7.40 -12.16
N VAL A 142 -11.68 -7.07 -11.16
CA VAL A 142 -13.01 -7.66 -10.94
C VAL A 142 -13.99 -6.57 -10.54
N GLU A 143 -15.25 -6.75 -10.92
CA GLU A 143 -16.37 -5.92 -10.49
C GLU A 143 -17.38 -6.81 -9.76
N ARG A 144 -17.92 -6.33 -8.64
CA ARG A 144 -18.96 -7.03 -7.88
C ARG A 144 -20.04 -6.05 -7.42
N GLU A 145 -21.26 -6.57 -7.32
CA GLU A 145 -22.42 -5.89 -6.71
C GLU A 145 -22.31 -5.87 -5.18
#